data_AF-A0A2G3NQ09-F1
#
_entry.id   AF-A0A2G3NQ09-F1
#
_cell.length_a   1.000
_cell.length_b   1.000
_cell.length_c   1.000
_cell.angle_alpha   90.00
_cell.angle_beta   90.00
_cell.angle_gamma   90.00
#
_symmetry.space_group_name_H-M   'P 1'
#
loop_
_entity.id
_entity.type
_entity.pdbx_description
1 polymer ?
#
loop_
_entity_poly.entity_id
_entity_poly.type
_entity_poly.pdbx_seq_one_letter_code
_entity_poly.pdbx_strand_id
1 'polypeptide(L)'
;MSKLKTALLSTAVLSMAFLTNSVMADQQGDALVTKTPFDVASKTFEVTEQQSTNAIKSIDVAIWSEENGQDDIKWYSSSNVSNGQVKVQFNLANHGNHTGNYNTHIYTNYADGSRSGVVMENTWISPKVPTLSLKDGSIRMSTDIYAPTNGTLYYAVWSEENGQDDIKWYADNGTGTTIAALKNHSGYGKYNIHTYVSQDGKMSGISCQDITINKQDVSYQINKINDTTYDVLVTNVPEYITSITVPVWSNANGQDDIKWYTTTKIGEGTYKAQVNLANHGYASGDYSVHIYGQNAISNNFEGLRVTSGFNVVNVSKPSATPSPRIMTYINETNTYPVGQCTWAVKSLASWIPNWLGNAGGWATNAKAKGFRTGSTPRVGAIAVWPNDGGGYGHVAYVTDVASSTRIQVKESNYAGNQYIANFRGWFNPLESFWGGSVTYIYPD
;
A
#
# COMPACT_ATOMS: atom_id res chain seq x y z
N MET A 1 -6.07 0.64 -39.97
CA MET A 1 -5.56 1.40 -38.81
C MET A 1 -5.96 2.85 -38.98
N SER A 2 -6.97 3.32 -38.25
CA SER A 2 -7.14 4.75 -37.98
C SER A 2 -7.71 4.89 -36.58
N LYS A 3 -6.98 5.63 -35.74
CA LYS A 3 -7.32 5.92 -34.34
C LYS A 3 -8.38 7.01 -34.33
N LEU A 4 -9.55 6.76 -33.73
CA LEU A 4 -10.43 7.82 -33.27
C LEU A 4 -10.17 8.08 -31.79
N LYS A 5 -9.79 9.33 -31.49
CA LYS A 5 -9.68 9.87 -30.13
C LYS A 5 -11.10 10.13 -29.60
N THR A 6 -11.45 9.53 -28.47
CA THR A 6 -12.68 9.82 -27.74
C THR A 6 -12.47 11.11 -26.94
N ALA A 7 -13.16 12.18 -27.32
CA ALA A 7 -13.28 13.39 -26.51
C ALA A 7 -14.40 13.21 -25.49
N LEU A 8 -14.10 13.44 -24.21
CA LEU A 8 -15.10 13.60 -23.16
C LEU A 8 -15.91 14.87 -23.47
N LEU A 9 -17.21 14.73 -23.75
CA LEU A 9 -18.15 15.81 -23.54
C LEU A 9 -18.71 15.70 -22.13
N SER A 10 -18.37 16.67 -21.29
CA SER A 10 -19.02 16.90 -20.02
C SER A 10 -20.48 17.31 -20.31
N THR A 11 -21.43 16.46 -19.97
CA THR A 11 -22.84 16.83 -19.98
C THR A 11 -23.11 17.67 -18.74
N ALA A 12 -23.18 19.00 -18.93
CA ALA A 12 -23.80 19.87 -17.96
C ALA A 12 -25.28 19.47 -17.87
N VAL A 13 -25.68 18.83 -16.77
CA VAL A 13 -27.08 18.58 -16.47
C VAL A 13 -27.70 19.93 -16.14
N LEU A 14 -28.39 20.51 -17.11
CA LEU A 14 -29.23 21.67 -16.94
C LEU A 14 -30.38 21.25 -16.02
N SER A 15 -30.38 21.76 -14.79
CA SER A 15 -31.43 21.54 -13.80
C SER A 15 -32.76 22.10 -14.32
N MET A 16 -33.58 21.24 -14.92
CA MET A 16 -34.99 21.55 -15.17
C MET A 16 -35.71 21.55 -13.82
N ALA A 17 -36.22 22.73 -13.43
CA ALA A 17 -37.17 22.83 -12.33
C ALA A 17 -38.44 22.05 -12.72
N PHE A 18 -38.68 20.92 -12.05
CA PHE A 18 -39.97 20.25 -12.13
C PHE A 18 -40.97 21.06 -11.29
N LEU A 19 -41.95 21.66 -11.95
CA LEU A 19 -43.13 22.24 -11.31
C LEU A 19 -44.06 21.07 -10.94
N THR A 20 -44.10 20.68 -9.67
CA THR A 20 -45.18 19.83 -9.15
C THR A 20 -46.27 20.72 -8.57
N ASN A 21 -47.52 20.46 -8.93
CA ASN A 21 -48.68 21.21 -8.44
C ASN A 21 -49.20 20.53 -7.17
N SER A 22 -49.05 21.19 -6.02
CA SER A 22 -49.62 20.75 -4.74
C SER A 22 -51.15 20.75 -4.80
N VAL A 23 -51.78 19.76 -4.17
CA VAL A 23 -53.24 19.67 -4.02
C VAL A 23 -53.74 20.80 -3.12
N MET A 24 -54.67 21.62 -3.63
CA MET A 24 -55.13 22.85 -2.99
C MET A 24 -56.36 22.64 -2.10
N ALA A 25 -56.29 23.18 -0.88
CA ALA A 25 -57.45 23.50 -0.05
C ALA A 25 -57.42 25.01 0.25
N ASP A 26 -58.42 25.72 -0.28
CA ASP A 26 -58.88 27.09 0.01
C ASP A 26 -57.88 28.10 0.62
N GLN A 27 -57.20 28.88 -0.22
CA GLN A 27 -56.79 30.25 0.11
C GLN A 27 -56.69 31.11 -1.16
N GLN A 28 -57.26 32.30 -1.06
CA GLN A 28 -57.43 33.31 -2.09
C GLN A 28 -56.14 34.11 -2.25
N GLY A 29 -55.43 33.90 -3.37
CA GLY A 29 -54.33 34.75 -3.83
C GLY A 29 -52.98 34.54 -3.12
N ASP A 30 -51.92 34.72 -3.89
CA ASP A 30 -50.55 35.03 -3.45
C ASP A 30 -49.51 33.92 -3.22
N ALA A 31 -48.40 34.14 -3.94
CA ALA A 31 -47.07 33.53 -3.92
C ALA A 31 -46.90 32.15 -4.57
N LEU A 32 -45.84 32.04 -5.38
CA LEU A 32 -45.40 30.78 -5.98
C LEU A 32 -44.30 30.20 -5.08
N VAL A 33 -44.65 29.18 -4.31
CA VAL A 33 -43.69 28.39 -3.55
C VAL A 33 -43.05 27.36 -4.48
N THR A 34 -41.73 27.28 -4.50
CA THR A 34 -41.01 26.22 -5.22
C THR A 34 -40.00 25.53 -4.32
N LYS A 35 -39.76 24.26 -4.60
CA LYS A 35 -38.75 23.45 -3.94
C LYS A 35 -37.89 22.77 -4.99
N THR A 36 -36.57 22.90 -4.88
CA THR A 36 -35.66 22.19 -5.79
C THR A 36 -35.67 20.69 -5.45
N PRO A 37 -35.35 19.82 -6.43
CA PRO A 37 -35.02 18.43 -6.11
C PRO A 37 -33.90 18.37 -5.06
N PHE A 38 -33.88 17.30 -4.26
CA PHE A 38 -32.77 17.04 -3.34
C PHE A 38 -31.49 16.77 -4.12
N ASP A 39 -30.46 17.57 -3.87
CA ASP A 39 -29.13 17.36 -4.42
C ASP A 39 -28.36 16.39 -3.53
N VAL A 40 -28.12 15.19 -4.05
CA VAL A 40 -27.41 14.12 -3.35
C VAL A 40 -25.94 14.47 -3.03
N ALA A 41 -25.32 15.36 -3.80
CA ALA A 41 -23.92 15.73 -3.62
C ALA A 41 -23.76 16.75 -2.49
N SER A 42 -24.56 17.82 -2.51
CA SER A 42 -24.55 18.84 -1.46
C SER A 42 -25.39 18.46 -0.23
N LYS A 43 -26.27 17.47 -0.35
CA LYS A 43 -27.23 17.02 0.67
C LYS A 43 -28.23 18.12 1.07
N THR A 44 -28.61 18.93 0.09
CA THR A 44 -29.49 20.09 0.29
C THR A 44 -30.66 20.10 -0.68
N PHE A 45 -31.68 20.86 -0.35
CA PHE A 45 -32.63 21.42 -1.31
C PHE A 45 -32.96 22.86 -0.89
N GLU A 46 -33.38 23.68 -1.84
CA GLU A 46 -33.79 25.06 -1.60
C GLU A 46 -35.31 25.16 -1.64
N VAL A 47 -35.88 25.88 -0.68
CA VAL A 47 -37.27 26.32 -0.70
C VAL A 47 -37.27 27.81 -1.01
N THR A 48 -37.99 28.20 -2.06
CA THR A 48 -38.09 29.58 -2.52
C THR A 48 -39.53 30.03 -2.51
N GLU A 49 -39.77 31.18 -1.87
CA GLU A 49 -41.02 31.92 -1.96
C GLU A 49 -40.85 33.09 -2.94
N GLN A 50 -41.68 33.13 -3.97
CA GLN A 50 -41.73 34.24 -4.93
C GLN A 50 -42.92 35.15 -4.65
N GLN A 51 -42.62 36.43 -4.43
CA GLN A 51 -43.61 37.48 -4.24
C GLN A 51 -44.59 37.53 -5.43
N SER A 52 -45.88 37.62 -5.11
CA SER A 52 -46.96 37.89 -6.06
C SER A 52 -47.51 39.30 -5.80
N THR A 53 -48.74 39.45 -5.27
CA THR A 53 -49.32 40.79 -5.05
C THR A 53 -48.85 41.42 -3.73
N ASN A 54 -48.78 40.66 -2.66
CA ASN A 54 -48.35 41.13 -1.34
C ASN A 54 -46.83 41.05 -1.14
N ALA A 55 -46.23 42.14 -0.64
CA ALA A 55 -44.80 42.20 -0.37
C ALA A 55 -44.38 41.25 0.76
N ILE A 56 -43.41 40.39 0.50
CA ILE A 56 -42.91 39.42 1.50
C ILE A 56 -42.01 40.16 2.50
N LYS A 57 -42.20 39.89 3.79
CA LYS A 57 -41.31 40.35 4.86
C LYS A 57 -40.29 39.28 5.26
N SER A 58 -40.75 38.03 5.41
CA SER A 58 -39.91 36.89 5.77
C SER A 58 -40.64 35.58 5.52
N ILE A 59 -39.90 34.46 5.53
CA ILE A 59 -40.47 33.12 5.57
C ILE A 59 -39.94 32.35 6.78
N ASP A 60 -40.77 31.48 7.33
CA ASP A 60 -40.42 30.44 8.30
C ASP A 60 -40.77 29.09 7.69
N VAL A 61 -39.80 28.20 7.54
CA VAL A 61 -39.99 26.88 6.93
C VAL A 61 -39.72 25.80 7.96
N ALA A 62 -40.76 25.05 8.31
CA ALA A 62 -40.66 23.87 9.14
C ALA A 62 -40.40 22.64 8.28
N ILE A 63 -39.33 21.92 8.59
CA ILE A 63 -38.95 20.68 7.91
C ILE A 63 -38.73 19.61 8.97
N TRP A 64 -39.24 18.40 8.73
CA TRP A 64 -39.07 17.25 9.62
C TRP A 64 -39.26 15.95 8.83
N SER A 65 -38.70 14.87 9.35
CA SER A 65 -38.87 13.53 8.83
C SER A 65 -40.19 12.89 9.29
N GLU A 66 -40.88 12.11 8.46
CA GLU A 66 -42.06 11.34 8.90
C GLU A 66 -41.72 10.26 9.94
N GLU A 67 -40.47 9.84 9.99
CA GLU A 67 -40.01 8.81 10.92
C GLU A 67 -40.17 9.32 12.36
N ASN A 68 -40.91 8.58 13.19
CA ASN A 68 -41.23 8.98 14.57
C ASN A 68 -42.02 10.30 14.73
N GLY A 69 -42.66 10.81 13.66
CA GLY A 69 -43.61 11.92 13.76
C GLY A 69 -42.98 13.28 13.43
N GLN A 70 -42.84 14.18 14.42
CA GLN A 70 -42.22 15.52 14.27
C GLN A 70 -41.05 15.69 15.25
N ASP A 71 -40.38 14.60 15.63
CA ASP A 71 -39.37 14.61 16.68
C ASP A 71 -38.06 15.32 16.27
N ASP A 72 -37.81 15.45 14.97
CA ASP A 72 -36.65 16.12 14.38
C ASP A 72 -36.99 17.47 13.72
N ILE A 73 -38.15 18.05 14.00
CA ILE A 73 -38.59 19.30 13.36
C ILE A 73 -37.59 20.44 13.57
N LYS A 74 -37.18 21.05 12.46
CA LYS A 74 -36.33 22.24 12.45
C LYS A 74 -36.98 23.36 11.65
N TRP A 75 -36.85 24.56 12.20
CA TRP A 75 -37.33 25.80 11.60
C TRP A 75 -36.17 26.53 10.93
N TYR A 76 -36.36 26.84 9.65
CA TYR A 76 -35.45 27.60 8.82
C TYR A 76 -36.12 28.94 8.50
N SER A 77 -35.56 30.04 8.97
CA SER A 77 -36.15 31.38 8.78
C SER A 77 -35.24 32.26 7.93
N SER A 78 -35.84 33.10 7.08
CA SER A 78 -35.11 34.09 6.28
C SER A 78 -35.96 35.34 6.07
N SER A 79 -35.34 36.51 6.23
CA SER A 79 -35.92 37.83 5.90
C SER A 79 -35.17 38.51 4.75
N ASN A 80 -34.28 37.79 4.07
CA ASN A 80 -33.47 38.32 2.98
C ASN A 80 -34.27 38.30 1.69
N VAL A 81 -35.02 39.38 1.45
CA VAL A 81 -35.80 39.56 0.21
C VAL A 81 -34.90 40.14 -0.87
N SER A 82 -34.74 39.43 -1.98
CA SER A 82 -33.99 39.89 -3.15
C SER A 82 -34.77 39.58 -4.42
N ASN A 83 -34.99 40.58 -5.28
CA ASN A 83 -35.80 40.45 -6.49
C ASN A 83 -37.20 39.83 -6.23
N GLY A 84 -37.80 40.16 -5.08
CA GLY A 84 -39.08 39.59 -4.65
C GLY A 84 -39.02 38.12 -4.25
N GLN A 85 -37.83 37.53 -4.08
CA GLN A 85 -37.67 36.16 -3.59
C GLN A 85 -37.13 36.14 -2.18
N VAL A 86 -37.61 35.17 -1.40
CA VAL A 86 -37.00 34.76 -0.14
C VAL A 86 -36.67 33.28 -0.22
N LYS A 87 -35.48 32.91 0.27
CA LYS A 87 -34.94 31.55 0.15
C LYS A 87 -34.47 31.03 1.49
N VAL A 88 -34.67 29.75 1.71
CA VAL A 88 -33.99 28.98 2.76
C VAL A 88 -33.42 27.71 2.16
N GLN A 89 -32.26 27.29 2.66
CA GLN A 89 -31.62 26.05 2.26
C GLN A 89 -31.78 25.01 3.37
N PHE A 90 -32.41 23.89 3.03
CA PHE A 90 -32.40 22.69 3.86
C PHE A 90 -31.03 22.01 3.77
N ASN A 91 -30.59 21.41 4.86
CA ASN A 91 -29.41 20.54 4.88
C ASN A 91 -29.72 19.29 5.70
N LEU A 92 -29.56 18.11 5.07
CA LEU A 92 -29.88 16.82 5.68
C LEU A 92 -29.06 16.54 6.95
N ALA A 93 -27.85 17.10 7.06
CA ALA A 93 -27.03 16.93 8.25
C ALA A 93 -27.68 17.52 9.50
N ASN A 94 -28.50 18.57 9.35
CA ASN A 94 -29.27 19.12 10.45
C ASN A 94 -30.37 18.17 10.94
N HIS A 95 -30.74 17.18 10.13
CA HIS A 95 -31.74 16.17 10.46
C HIS A 95 -31.07 14.81 10.65
N GLY A 96 -29.84 14.77 11.17
CA GLY A 96 -29.20 13.50 11.53
C GLY A 96 -28.84 12.58 10.35
N ASN A 97 -28.88 13.06 9.10
CA ASN A 97 -28.48 12.28 7.92
C ASN A 97 -29.23 10.96 7.73
N HIS A 98 -30.47 10.82 8.21
CA HIS A 98 -31.22 9.59 8.05
C HIS A 98 -32.09 9.60 6.79
N THR A 99 -32.33 8.39 6.28
CA THR A 99 -33.23 8.12 5.16
C THR A 99 -34.67 8.33 5.59
N GLY A 100 -35.52 8.90 4.74
CA GLY A 100 -36.94 9.00 5.01
C GLY A 100 -37.68 9.99 4.12
N ASN A 101 -38.99 10.09 4.32
CA ASN A 101 -39.80 11.18 3.77
C ASN A 101 -39.66 12.42 4.64
N TYR A 102 -39.37 13.56 4.02
CA TYR A 102 -39.30 14.85 4.70
C TYR A 102 -40.48 15.72 4.30
N ASN A 103 -41.23 16.15 5.31
CA ASN A 103 -42.32 17.12 5.18
C ASN A 103 -41.73 18.53 5.10
N THR A 104 -42.40 19.43 4.38
CA THR A 104 -41.97 20.84 4.27
C THR A 104 -43.19 21.74 4.33
N HIS A 105 -43.29 22.52 5.40
CA HIS A 105 -44.35 23.51 5.60
C HIS A 105 -43.72 24.90 5.60
N ILE A 106 -44.15 25.77 4.70
CA ILE A 106 -43.70 27.17 4.65
C ILE A 106 -44.78 28.08 5.23
N TYR A 107 -44.34 29.08 5.99
CA TYR A 107 -45.17 30.16 6.50
C TYR A 107 -44.58 31.49 6.06
N THR A 108 -45.32 32.22 5.24
CA THR A 108 -44.90 33.52 4.70
C THR A 108 -45.51 34.63 5.54
N ASN A 109 -44.65 35.51 6.08
CA ASN A 109 -45.06 36.73 6.77
C ASN A 109 -44.99 37.88 5.76
N TYR A 110 -46.09 38.60 5.55
CA TYR A 110 -46.15 39.72 4.62
C TYR A 110 -45.93 41.06 5.32
N ALA A 111 -45.61 42.10 4.53
CA ALA A 111 -45.33 43.44 5.02
C ALA A 111 -46.56 44.13 5.65
N ASP A 112 -47.77 43.74 5.24
CA ASP A 112 -49.04 44.22 5.78
C ASP A 112 -49.42 43.58 7.13
N GLY A 113 -48.62 42.63 7.61
CA GLY A 113 -48.82 41.91 8.86
C GLY A 113 -49.62 40.61 8.72
N SER A 114 -50.13 40.28 7.53
CA SER A 114 -50.79 38.99 7.27
C SER A 114 -49.78 37.83 7.21
N ARG A 115 -50.27 36.60 7.41
CA ARG A 115 -49.48 35.37 7.34
C ARG A 115 -50.22 34.29 6.56
N SER A 116 -49.55 33.66 5.61
CA SER A 116 -50.06 32.51 4.85
C SER A 116 -49.19 31.28 5.07
N GLY A 117 -49.78 30.09 4.94
CA GLY A 117 -49.09 28.82 5.10
C GLY A 117 -49.34 27.88 3.93
N VAL A 118 -48.30 27.22 3.43
CA VAL A 118 -48.39 26.24 2.34
C VAL A 118 -47.69 24.94 2.74
N VAL A 119 -48.39 23.83 2.53
CA VAL A 119 -47.84 22.48 2.67
C VAL A 119 -47.32 22.02 1.32
N MET A 120 -46.06 21.62 1.26
CA MET A 120 -45.43 21.10 0.04
C MET A 120 -45.47 19.57 0.02
N GLU A 121 -45.36 18.98 -1.17
CA GLU A 121 -45.20 17.53 -1.31
C GLU A 121 -43.97 17.02 -0.55
N ASN A 122 -44.03 15.77 -0.08
CA ASN A 122 -42.95 15.20 0.71
C ASN A 122 -41.74 14.87 -0.18
N THR A 123 -40.53 15.04 0.35
CA THR A 123 -39.29 14.65 -0.33
C THR A 123 -38.78 13.33 0.26
N TRP A 124 -38.78 12.25 -0.51
CA TRP A 124 -38.03 11.05 -0.12
C TRP A 124 -36.53 11.30 -0.27
N ILE A 125 -35.79 11.15 0.82
CA ILE A 125 -34.34 11.34 0.87
C ILE A 125 -33.69 10.02 1.30
N SER A 126 -32.72 9.56 0.51
CA SER A 126 -31.90 8.38 0.82
C SER A 126 -30.44 8.75 0.65
N PRO A 127 -29.73 9.18 1.71
CA PRO A 127 -28.32 9.50 1.62
C PRO A 127 -27.52 8.27 1.17
N LYS A 128 -26.43 8.53 0.45
CA LYS A 128 -25.50 7.47 0.04
C LYS A 128 -24.84 6.90 1.29
N VAL A 129 -25.10 5.63 1.58
CA VAL A 129 -24.47 4.93 2.71
C VAL A 129 -22.95 4.81 2.49
N PRO A 130 -22.15 4.74 3.56
CA PRO A 130 -20.70 4.55 3.44
C PRO A 130 -20.37 3.29 2.63
N THR A 131 -19.37 3.36 1.74
CA THR A 131 -18.87 2.17 1.04
C THR A 131 -17.88 1.41 1.92
N LEU A 132 -18.03 0.09 2.00
CA LEU A 132 -17.12 -0.79 2.75
C LEU A 132 -16.13 -1.47 1.79
N SER A 133 -14.87 -1.60 2.21
CA SER A 133 -13.86 -2.37 1.49
C SER A 133 -12.82 -2.98 2.44
N LEU A 134 -12.20 -4.09 2.04
CA LEU A 134 -11.05 -4.65 2.74
C LEU A 134 -9.78 -4.23 2.04
N LYS A 135 -8.84 -3.68 2.79
CA LYS A 135 -7.54 -3.30 2.25
C LYS A 135 -6.51 -3.18 3.35
N ASP A 136 -5.32 -3.72 3.12
CA ASP A 136 -4.18 -3.65 4.03
C ASP A 136 -4.54 -4.13 5.45
N GLY A 137 -5.23 -5.28 5.56
CA GLY A 137 -5.62 -5.83 6.87
C GLY A 137 -6.63 -5.00 7.66
N SER A 138 -7.39 -4.14 7.00
CA SER A 138 -8.38 -3.28 7.63
C SER A 138 -9.68 -3.22 6.85
N ILE A 139 -10.79 -3.01 7.56
CA ILE A 139 -12.06 -2.57 6.97
C ILE A 139 -11.96 -1.05 6.79
N ARG A 140 -12.12 -0.60 5.56
CA ARG A 140 -12.18 0.82 5.21
C ARG A 140 -13.63 1.20 4.94
N MET A 141 -14.11 2.21 5.67
CA MET A 141 -15.42 2.81 5.49
C MET A 141 -15.20 4.18 4.85
N SER A 142 -15.60 4.33 3.59
CA SER A 142 -15.47 5.59 2.85
C SER A 142 -16.84 6.22 2.65
N THR A 143 -16.95 7.53 2.88
CA THR A 143 -18.22 8.23 2.88
C THR A 143 -18.07 9.67 2.40
N ASP A 144 -19.08 10.20 1.72
CA ASP A 144 -19.29 11.65 1.53
C ASP A 144 -20.19 12.24 2.65
N ILE A 145 -20.60 11.37 3.58
CA ILE A 145 -20.97 11.55 4.99
C ILE A 145 -20.40 12.73 5.78
N TYR A 146 -20.75 13.99 5.56
CA TYR A 146 -20.30 15.06 6.46
C TYR A 146 -21.14 15.10 7.75
N ALA A 147 -20.44 15.13 8.89
CA ALA A 147 -21.07 15.41 10.17
C ALA A 147 -21.57 16.88 10.18
N PRO A 148 -22.71 17.16 10.84
CA PRO A 148 -23.19 18.52 11.02
C PRO A 148 -22.24 19.34 11.89
N THR A 149 -22.45 20.66 11.96
CA THR A 149 -21.70 21.54 12.87
C THR A 149 -21.78 21.01 14.31
N ASN A 150 -20.62 20.88 14.96
CA ASN A 150 -20.44 20.24 16.29
C ASN A 150 -20.86 18.77 16.39
N GLY A 151 -21.04 18.08 15.24
CA GLY A 151 -21.32 16.67 15.17
C GLY A 151 -20.08 15.82 14.87
N THR A 152 -20.21 14.50 15.05
CA THR A 152 -19.18 13.52 14.68
C THR A 152 -19.85 12.29 14.08
N LEU A 153 -19.31 11.78 12.97
CA LEU A 153 -19.73 10.51 12.41
C LEU A 153 -18.98 9.37 13.13
N TYR A 154 -19.69 8.32 13.48
CA TYR A 154 -19.16 7.15 14.16
C TYR A 154 -19.49 5.87 13.40
N TYR A 155 -18.56 4.92 13.45
CA TYR A 155 -18.74 3.55 12.98
C TYR A 155 -18.58 2.60 14.15
N ALA A 156 -19.64 1.87 14.50
CA ALA A 156 -19.55 0.72 15.38
C ALA A 156 -19.26 -0.52 14.54
N VAL A 157 -18.14 -1.18 14.78
CA VAL A 157 -17.69 -2.37 14.04
C VAL A 157 -17.53 -3.53 15.00
N TRP A 158 -18.09 -4.69 14.67
CA TRP A 158 -17.92 -5.93 15.44
C TRP A 158 -18.08 -7.15 14.53
N SER A 159 -17.46 -8.26 14.89
CA SER A 159 -17.66 -9.55 14.22
C SER A 159 -18.88 -10.27 14.82
N GLU A 160 -19.50 -11.21 14.09
CA GLU A 160 -20.49 -12.12 14.69
C GLU A 160 -19.83 -13.36 15.31
N GLU A 161 -18.53 -13.57 15.07
CA GLU A 161 -17.80 -14.67 15.68
C GLU A 161 -17.62 -14.39 17.17
N ASN A 162 -18.29 -15.20 18.00
CA ASN A 162 -18.47 -15.00 19.45
C ASN A 162 -19.47 -13.89 19.85
N GLY A 163 -20.34 -13.47 18.92
CA GLY A 163 -21.32 -12.41 19.18
C GLY A 163 -20.69 -11.02 19.18
N GLN A 164 -21.29 -10.05 19.87
CA GLN A 164 -20.80 -8.65 19.91
C GLN A 164 -19.71 -8.43 20.98
N ASP A 165 -18.77 -9.35 21.12
CA ASP A 165 -17.72 -9.31 22.15
C ASP A 165 -16.59 -8.31 21.82
N ASP A 166 -16.44 -7.96 20.55
CA ASP A 166 -15.32 -7.17 20.01
C ASP A 166 -15.74 -5.80 19.43
N ILE A 167 -16.93 -5.32 19.81
CA ILE A 167 -17.43 -4.04 19.31
C ILE A 167 -16.48 -2.88 19.63
N LYS A 168 -16.12 -2.14 18.58
CA LYS A 168 -15.33 -0.91 18.69
C LYS A 168 -15.97 0.21 17.90
N TRP A 169 -15.87 1.41 18.47
CA TRP A 169 -16.36 2.65 17.90
C TRP A 169 -15.20 3.42 17.29
N TYR A 170 -15.38 3.82 16.03
CA TYR A 170 -14.41 4.58 15.26
C TYR A 170 -15.02 5.93 14.87
N ALA A 171 -14.43 7.02 15.34
CA ALA A 171 -14.82 8.37 14.94
C ALA A 171 -14.24 8.69 13.55
N ASP A 172 -15.05 9.27 12.67
CA ASP A 172 -14.57 9.84 11.42
C ASP A 172 -13.92 11.20 11.67
N ASN A 173 -12.71 11.38 11.14
CA ASN A 173 -11.92 12.59 11.33
C ASN A 173 -12.22 13.67 10.26
N GLY A 174 -13.31 13.53 9.50
CA GLY A 174 -13.68 14.44 8.41
C GLY A 174 -12.89 14.24 7.12
N THR A 175 -12.11 13.16 7.02
CA THR A 175 -11.32 12.80 5.83
C THR A 175 -12.13 11.99 4.81
N GLY A 176 -13.39 11.66 5.13
CA GLY A 176 -14.26 10.85 4.28
C GLY A 176 -13.83 9.38 4.19
N THR A 177 -12.89 8.94 5.03
CA THR A 177 -12.49 7.55 5.15
C THR A 177 -12.06 7.27 6.58
N THR A 178 -12.71 6.27 7.19
CA THR A 178 -12.39 5.73 8.50
C THR A 178 -11.86 4.30 8.36
N ILE A 179 -10.92 3.90 9.21
CA ILE A 179 -10.23 2.60 9.12
C ILE A 179 -10.41 1.84 10.42
N ALA A 180 -10.97 0.63 10.33
CA ALA A 180 -11.03 -0.34 11.41
C ALA A 180 -10.05 -1.47 11.13
N ALA A 181 -8.93 -1.51 11.86
CA ALA A 181 -7.90 -2.54 11.69
C ALA A 181 -8.41 -3.90 12.20
N LEU A 182 -8.27 -4.96 11.41
CA LEU A 182 -8.82 -6.28 11.75
C LEU A 182 -8.19 -6.91 12.99
N LYS A 183 -6.94 -6.57 13.31
CA LYS A 183 -6.26 -6.99 14.56
C LYS A 183 -6.98 -6.56 15.83
N ASN A 184 -7.90 -5.59 15.72
CA ASN A 184 -8.68 -5.08 16.84
C ASN A 184 -10.01 -5.82 17.02
N HIS A 185 -10.32 -6.78 16.15
CA HIS A 185 -11.59 -7.49 16.07
C HIS A 185 -11.37 -9.01 16.06
N SER A 186 -12.46 -9.75 16.24
CA SER A 186 -12.46 -11.19 16.39
C SER A 186 -12.62 -11.89 15.03
N GLY A 187 -11.58 -12.65 14.67
CA GLY A 187 -11.60 -13.74 13.71
C GLY A 187 -12.30 -13.52 12.35
N TYR A 188 -12.98 -14.54 11.84
CA TYR A 188 -13.52 -14.62 10.48
C TYR A 188 -15.06 -14.68 10.50
N GLY A 189 -15.66 -14.49 9.33
CA GLY A 189 -17.11 -14.54 9.16
C GLY A 189 -17.69 -13.15 8.96
N LYS A 190 -18.93 -12.95 9.39
CA LYS A 190 -19.67 -11.71 9.15
C LYS A 190 -19.25 -10.64 10.15
N TYR A 191 -18.97 -9.46 9.65
CA TYR A 191 -18.72 -8.25 10.43
C TYR A 191 -19.86 -7.29 10.19
N ASN A 192 -20.43 -6.75 11.27
CA ASN A 192 -21.45 -5.71 11.21
C ASN A 192 -20.78 -4.34 11.39
N ILE A 193 -21.20 -3.39 10.56
CA ILE A 193 -20.75 -2.00 10.56
C ILE A 193 -21.98 -1.12 10.63
N HIS A 194 -22.19 -0.49 11.78
CA HIS A 194 -23.28 0.46 11.98
C HIS A 194 -22.72 1.88 11.98
N THR A 195 -23.32 2.75 11.18
CA THR A 195 -22.93 4.15 11.06
C THR A 195 -23.92 5.02 11.81
N TYR A 196 -23.39 5.96 12.60
CA TYR A 196 -24.17 6.90 13.40
C TYR A 196 -23.63 8.30 13.22
N VAL A 197 -24.49 9.30 13.42
CA VAL A 197 -24.06 10.67 13.70
C VAL A 197 -24.36 11.00 15.16
N SER A 198 -23.35 11.50 15.86
CA SER A 198 -23.48 12.12 17.17
C SER A 198 -23.64 13.62 16.99
N GLN A 199 -24.71 14.21 17.49
CA GLN A 199 -24.88 15.67 17.58
C GLN A 199 -25.54 16.02 18.91
N ASP A 200 -24.97 16.99 19.64
CA ASP A 200 -25.46 17.45 20.94
C ASP A 200 -25.69 16.31 21.97
N GLY A 201 -24.86 15.26 21.90
CA GLY A 201 -24.95 14.08 22.77
C GLY A 201 -26.02 13.05 22.37
N LYS A 202 -26.80 13.28 21.30
CA LYS A 202 -27.75 12.32 20.73
C LYS A 202 -27.10 11.57 19.57
N MET A 203 -27.24 10.23 19.58
CA MET A 203 -26.79 9.35 18.50
C MET A 203 -27.98 9.03 17.58
N SER A 204 -27.86 9.33 16.29
CA SER A 204 -28.82 8.96 15.26
C SER A 204 -28.19 7.93 14.30
N GLY A 205 -28.89 6.82 14.06
CA GLY A 205 -28.44 5.79 13.13
C GLY A 205 -28.61 6.24 11.67
N ILE A 206 -27.59 5.97 10.85
CA ILE A 206 -27.58 6.30 9.42
C ILE A 206 -27.71 5.04 8.57
N SER A 207 -26.92 4.00 8.88
CA SER A 207 -26.94 2.75 8.11
C SER A 207 -26.47 1.57 8.95
N CYS A 208 -26.99 0.39 8.63
CA CYS A 208 -26.47 -0.89 9.09
C CYS A 208 -26.00 -1.66 7.86
N GLN A 209 -24.72 -2.00 7.82
CA GLN A 209 -24.11 -2.76 6.74
C GLN A 209 -23.32 -3.92 7.31
N ASP A 210 -22.97 -4.88 6.46
CA ASP A 210 -22.09 -5.96 6.83
C ASP A 210 -21.09 -6.29 5.71
N ILE A 211 -20.02 -6.96 6.11
CA ILE A 211 -19.02 -7.53 5.21
C ILE A 211 -18.60 -8.90 5.73
N THR A 212 -18.47 -9.88 4.84
CA THR A 212 -18.02 -11.22 5.20
C THR A 212 -16.54 -11.40 4.89
N ILE A 213 -15.77 -11.81 5.90
CA ILE A 213 -14.34 -12.09 5.81
C ILE A 213 -14.12 -13.59 5.95
N ASN A 214 -13.97 -14.29 4.82
CA ASN A 214 -13.77 -15.73 4.83
C ASN A 214 -12.33 -16.10 5.25
N LYS A 215 -12.17 -17.28 5.86
CA LYS A 215 -10.86 -17.90 6.10
C LYS A 215 -10.07 -18.05 4.80
N GLN A 216 -8.75 -17.97 4.90
CA GLN A 216 -7.89 -17.98 3.74
C GLN A 216 -7.91 -19.34 3.04
N ASP A 217 -7.97 -19.31 1.72
CA ASP A 217 -7.78 -20.48 0.87
C ASP A 217 -6.89 -20.11 -0.31
N VAL A 218 -5.62 -19.81 -0.01
CA VAL A 218 -4.64 -19.41 -1.02
C VAL A 218 -4.40 -20.55 -1.99
N SER A 219 -4.13 -20.25 -3.26
CA SER A 219 -3.75 -21.24 -4.28
C SER A 219 -2.28 -21.09 -4.67
N TYR A 220 -1.72 -22.08 -5.36
CA TYR A 220 -0.32 -22.02 -5.77
C TYR A 220 -0.04 -22.69 -7.12
N GLN A 221 1.05 -22.27 -7.75
CA GLN A 221 1.69 -22.93 -8.89
C GLN A 221 3.21 -22.88 -8.73
N ILE A 222 3.89 -23.97 -9.06
CA ILE A 222 5.35 -24.03 -9.08
C ILE A 222 5.78 -24.32 -10.52
N ASN A 223 6.43 -23.34 -11.14
CA ASN A 223 6.81 -23.40 -12.53
C ASN A 223 8.32 -23.50 -12.66
N LYS A 224 8.80 -24.54 -13.35
CA LYS A 224 10.21 -24.65 -13.74
C LYS A 224 10.49 -23.60 -14.82
N ILE A 225 11.34 -22.63 -14.53
CA ILE A 225 11.75 -21.59 -15.49
C ILE A 225 12.92 -22.09 -16.34
N ASN A 226 13.90 -22.71 -15.67
CA ASN A 226 15.01 -23.42 -16.29
C ASN A 226 15.50 -24.49 -15.31
N ASP A 227 16.58 -25.19 -15.64
CA ASP A 227 17.11 -26.29 -14.82
C ASP A 227 17.51 -25.88 -13.40
N THR A 228 17.84 -24.61 -13.17
CA THR A 228 18.33 -24.12 -11.87
C THR A 228 17.36 -23.17 -11.15
N THR A 229 16.22 -22.83 -11.77
CA THR A 229 15.34 -21.77 -11.27
C THR A 229 13.88 -22.16 -11.41
N TYR A 230 13.13 -21.95 -10.33
CA TYR A 230 11.70 -22.18 -10.22
C TYR A 230 11.00 -20.92 -9.74
N ASP A 231 9.86 -20.59 -10.32
CA ASP A 231 8.98 -19.55 -9.80
C ASP A 231 7.86 -20.23 -8.99
N VAL A 232 7.64 -19.74 -7.77
CA VAL A 232 6.50 -20.11 -6.92
C VAL A 232 5.51 -18.96 -6.96
N LEU A 233 4.37 -19.20 -7.59
CA LEU A 233 3.26 -18.27 -7.65
C LEU A 233 2.23 -18.63 -6.58
N VAL A 234 1.81 -17.65 -5.79
CA VAL A 234 0.75 -17.77 -4.79
C VAL A 234 -0.39 -16.84 -5.21
N THR A 235 -1.59 -17.38 -5.36
CA THR A 235 -2.79 -16.67 -5.84
C THR A 235 -3.92 -16.77 -4.83
N ASN A 236 -5.01 -16.04 -5.08
CA ASN A 236 -6.17 -16.00 -4.17
C ASN A 236 -5.79 -15.58 -2.74
N VAL A 237 -4.79 -14.70 -2.60
CA VAL A 237 -4.35 -14.19 -1.30
C VAL A 237 -5.30 -13.07 -0.84
N PRO A 238 -6.04 -13.23 0.26
CA PRO A 238 -6.94 -12.20 0.77
C PRO A 238 -6.19 -10.94 1.22
N GLU A 239 -6.85 -9.78 1.17
CA GLU A 239 -6.27 -8.47 1.56
C GLU A 239 -5.88 -8.35 3.04
N TYR A 240 -6.32 -9.28 3.89
CA TYR A 240 -5.87 -9.35 5.29
C TYR A 240 -4.57 -10.15 5.48
N ILE A 241 -4.07 -10.82 4.45
CA ILE A 241 -2.73 -11.39 4.43
C ILE A 241 -1.77 -10.35 3.87
N THR A 242 -1.02 -9.70 4.75
CA THR A 242 -0.24 -8.50 4.40
C THR A 242 1.12 -8.82 3.77
N SER A 243 1.62 -10.04 3.94
CA SER A 243 2.86 -10.50 3.32
C SER A 243 2.84 -12.02 3.11
N ILE A 244 3.61 -12.49 2.11
CA ILE A 244 3.82 -13.91 1.84
C ILE A 244 5.32 -14.22 1.84
N THR A 245 5.69 -15.31 2.51
CA THR A 245 7.05 -15.87 2.48
C THR A 245 6.98 -17.36 2.18
N VAL A 246 7.92 -17.85 1.36
CA VAL A 246 7.94 -19.21 0.85
C VAL A 246 9.22 -19.92 1.31
N PRO A 247 9.19 -20.68 2.41
CA PRO A 247 10.29 -21.57 2.78
C PRO A 247 10.39 -22.76 1.82
N VAL A 248 11.61 -23.06 1.41
CA VAL A 248 11.97 -24.17 0.50
C VAL A 248 13.18 -24.92 1.06
N TRP A 249 13.18 -26.24 0.94
CA TRP A 249 14.33 -27.10 1.27
C TRP A 249 14.33 -28.34 0.40
N SER A 250 15.51 -28.95 0.23
CA SER A 250 15.66 -30.25 -0.41
C SER A 250 15.36 -31.37 0.60
N ASN A 251 14.73 -32.46 0.19
CA ASN A 251 14.41 -33.56 1.11
C ASN A 251 15.60 -34.52 1.36
N ALA A 252 16.75 -34.28 0.71
CA ALA A 252 17.88 -35.20 0.69
C ALA A 252 18.48 -35.48 2.09
N ASN A 253 18.47 -34.49 3.00
CA ASN A 253 18.93 -34.64 4.39
C ASN A 253 17.95 -33.99 5.40
N GLY A 254 16.66 -33.97 5.08
CA GLY A 254 15.65 -33.29 5.90
C GLY A 254 15.58 -31.79 5.60
N GLN A 255 15.44 -30.93 6.62
CA GLN A 255 15.33 -29.47 6.44
C GLN A 255 16.66 -28.73 6.66
N ASP A 256 17.79 -29.39 6.39
CA ASP A 256 19.14 -28.87 6.68
C ASP A 256 19.50 -27.64 5.83
N ASP A 257 18.90 -27.50 4.65
CA ASP A 257 19.18 -26.44 3.69
C ASP A 257 18.03 -25.43 3.51
N ILE A 258 17.10 -25.36 4.47
CA ILE A 258 15.92 -24.48 4.37
C ILE A 258 16.28 -23.01 4.11
N LYS A 259 15.61 -22.42 3.10
CA LYS A 259 15.71 -21.01 2.74
C LYS A 259 14.33 -20.37 2.66
N TRP A 260 14.20 -19.22 3.29
CA TRP A 260 12.97 -18.42 3.29
C TRP A 260 13.02 -17.38 2.18
N TYR A 261 12.22 -17.57 1.14
CA TYR A 261 12.14 -16.65 0.02
C TYR A 261 11.05 -15.61 0.27
N THR A 262 11.43 -14.34 0.30
CA THR A 262 10.48 -13.23 0.27
C THR A 262 9.80 -13.17 -1.10
N THR A 263 8.51 -12.86 -1.12
CA THR A 263 7.77 -12.70 -2.38
C THR A 263 7.67 -11.26 -2.82
N THR A 264 7.40 -11.05 -4.11
CA THR A 264 6.96 -9.76 -4.68
C THR A 264 5.48 -9.86 -5.05
N LYS A 265 4.66 -8.86 -4.67
CA LYS A 265 3.26 -8.75 -5.14
C LYS A 265 3.30 -8.34 -6.61
N ILE A 266 2.77 -9.17 -7.49
CA ILE A 266 2.76 -8.93 -8.95
C ILE A 266 1.36 -8.62 -9.50
N GLY A 267 0.34 -8.68 -8.65
CA GLY A 267 -1.05 -8.36 -8.96
C GLY A 267 -1.91 -8.44 -7.71
N GLU A 268 -3.20 -8.10 -7.83
CA GLU A 268 -4.16 -8.29 -6.75
C GLU A 268 -4.20 -9.77 -6.33
N GLY A 269 -4.11 -10.01 -5.02
CA GLY A 269 -4.05 -11.35 -4.44
C GLY A 269 -2.96 -12.28 -4.98
N THR A 270 -1.93 -11.76 -5.66
CA THR A 270 -0.94 -12.57 -6.39
C THR A 270 0.49 -12.20 -6.04
N TYR A 271 1.25 -13.18 -5.56
CA TYR A 271 2.62 -13.04 -5.07
C TYR A 271 3.54 -14.05 -5.75
N LYS A 272 4.80 -13.66 -5.98
CA LYS A 272 5.79 -14.51 -6.63
C LYS A 272 7.10 -14.57 -5.85
N ALA A 273 7.62 -15.77 -5.62
CA ALA A 273 9.00 -16.01 -5.20
C ALA A 273 9.77 -16.69 -6.33
N GLN A 274 11.07 -16.38 -6.44
CA GLN A 274 11.98 -17.09 -7.35
C GLN A 274 12.98 -17.90 -6.52
N VAL A 275 12.96 -19.21 -6.71
CA VAL A 275 13.81 -20.18 -6.04
C VAL A 275 14.97 -20.52 -6.96
N ASN A 276 16.19 -20.45 -6.42
CA ASN A 276 17.41 -20.80 -7.14
C ASN A 276 18.10 -21.97 -6.44
N LEU A 277 18.36 -23.05 -7.18
CA LEU A 277 18.99 -24.27 -6.66
C LEU A 277 20.40 -24.05 -6.12
N ALA A 278 21.08 -22.97 -6.52
CA ALA A 278 22.38 -22.58 -5.96
C ALA A 278 22.31 -22.36 -4.44
N ASN A 279 21.18 -21.86 -3.94
CA ASN A 279 20.98 -21.64 -2.51
C ASN A 279 20.78 -22.94 -1.71
N HIS A 280 20.57 -24.05 -2.44
CA HIS A 280 20.31 -25.41 -1.95
C HIS A 280 21.41 -26.37 -2.37
N GLY A 281 22.60 -25.85 -2.72
CA GLY A 281 23.76 -26.65 -3.11
C GLY A 281 23.57 -27.49 -4.39
N TYR A 282 22.52 -27.22 -5.17
CA TYR A 282 22.09 -28.04 -6.31
C TYR A 282 21.75 -29.49 -5.95
N ALA A 283 21.19 -29.72 -4.75
CA ALA A 283 20.69 -31.04 -4.37
C ALA A 283 19.69 -31.56 -5.42
N SER A 284 19.72 -32.86 -5.68
CA SER A 284 18.75 -33.53 -6.54
C SER A 284 17.71 -34.28 -5.71
N GLY A 285 16.59 -34.64 -6.34
CA GLY A 285 15.45 -35.26 -5.68
C GLY A 285 14.33 -34.26 -5.37
N ASP A 286 13.48 -34.63 -4.42
CA ASP A 286 12.29 -33.86 -4.08
C ASP A 286 12.62 -32.64 -3.22
N TYR A 287 11.96 -31.53 -3.52
CA TYR A 287 11.99 -30.30 -2.77
C TYR A 287 10.63 -30.04 -2.17
N SER A 288 10.62 -29.65 -0.90
CA SER A 288 9.41 -29.23 -0.21
C SER A 288 9.28 -27.71 -0.26
N VAL A 289 8.05 -27.23 -0.49
CA VAL A 289 7.73 -25.81 -0.55
C VAL A 289 6.49 -25.56 0.29
N HIS A 290 6.59 -24.72 1.31
CA HIS A 290 5.44 -24.29 2.12
C HIS A 290 5.17 -22.80 1.88
N ILE A 291 3.95 -22.36 2.21
CA ILE A 291 3.52 -20.97 2.05
C ILE A 291 3.11 -20.45 3.43
N TYR A 292 3.76 -19.38 3.86
CA TYR A 292 3.46 -18.66 5.09
C TYR A 292 3.10 -17.21 4.78
N GLY A 293 2.36 -16.58 5.69
CA GLY A 293 2.08 -15.16 5.58
C GLY A 293 1.73 -14.50 6.90
N GLN A 294 1.84 -13.17 6.92
CA GLN A 294 1.40 -12.37 8.04
C GLN A 294 -0.12 -12.15 7.94
N ASN A 295 -0.86 -12.65 8.92
CA ASN A 295 -2.30 -12.48 9.00
C ASN A 295 -2.64 -11.30 9.91
N ALA A 296 -3.37 -10.31 9.38
CA ALA A 296 -3.77 -9.12 10.12
C ALA A 296 -4.91 -9.34 11.12
N ILE A 297 -5.71 -10.40 10.96
CA ILE A 297 -6.79 -10.76 11.89
C ILE A 297 -6.18 -11.39 13.15
N SER A 298 -5.42 -12.47 12.99
CA SER A 298 -4.76 -13.17 14.10
C SER A 298 -3.52 -12.42 14.63
N ASN A 299 -3.04 -11.42 13.88
CA ASN A 299 -1.78 -10.71 14.10
C ASN A 299 -0.55 -11.65 14.17
N ASN A 300 -0.63 -12.82 13.57
CA ASN A 300 0.41 -13.84 13.61
C ASN A 300 0.99 -14.14 12.23
N PHE A 301 2.24 -14.60 12.22
CA PHE A 301 2.86 -15.21 11.07
C PHE A 301 2.52 -16.71 11.07
N GLU A 302 1.75 -17.15 10.08
CA GLU A 302 1.13 -18.48 10.10
C GLU A 302 1.29 -19.23 8.78
N GLY A 303 1.21 -20.56 8.86
CA GLY A 303 1.24 -21.44 7.70
C GLY A 303 -0.09 -21.40 6.96
N LEU A 304 -0.05 -20.97 5.70
CA LEU A 304 -1.25 -20.81 4.86
C LEU A 304 -1.51 -22.05 4.01
N ARG A 305 -0.46 -22.72 3.53
CA ARG A 305 -0.58 -23.94 2.73
C ARG A 305 0.71 -24.76 2.69
N VAL A 306 0.56 -26.07 2.71
CA VAL A 306 1.59 -27.05 2.32
C VAL A 306 1.39 -27.39 0.84
N THR A 307 2.44 -27.25 0.02
CA THR A 307 2.37 -27.59 -1.40
C THR A 307 2.86 -29.01 -1.67
N SER A 308 2.65 -29.50 -2.89
CA SER A 308 3.24 -30.74 -3.41
C SER A 308 4.75 -30.65 -3.64
N GLY A 309 5.37 -29.47 -3.55
CA GLY A 309 6.78 -29.28 -3.87
C GLY A 309 7.09 -29.46 -5.36
N PHE A 310 8.35 -29.78 -5.67
CA PHE A 310 8.81 -30.09 -7.02
C PHE A 310 9.98 -31.07 -6.97
N ASN A 311 10.24 -31.78 -8.08
CA ASN A 311 11.37 -32.70 -8.20
C ASN A 311 12.47 -32.10 -9.09
N VAL A 312 13.72 -32.23 -8.64
CA VAL A 312 14.91 -31.83 -9.37
C VAL A 312 15.66 -33.07 -9.84
N VAL A 313 15.71 -33.27 -11.16
CA VAL A 313 16.63 -34.24 -11.78
C VAL A 313 18.07 -33.74 -11.69
N ASN A 314 19.05 -34.65 -11.66
CA ASN A 314 20.48 -34.31 -11.57
C ASN A 314 20.85 -33.17 -12.51
N VAL A 315 21.05 -32.00 -11.92
CA VAL A 315 21.52 -30.82 -12.61
C VAL A 315 23.02 -30.76 -12.48
N SER A 316 23.71 -30.51 -13.60
CA SER A 316 25.12 -30.19 -13.58
C SER A 316 25.30 -28.92 -12.76
N LYS A 317 25.77 -29.08 -11.51
CA LYS A 317 26.28 -27.97 -10.71
C LYS A 317 27.23 -27.19 -11.61
N PRO A 318 26.99 -25.88 -11.86
CA PRO A 318 27.97 -25.05 -12.53
C PRO A 318 29.28 -25.28 -11.81
N SER A 319 30.29 -25.80 -12.52
CA SER A 319 31.57 -26.17 -11.92
C SER A 319 32.00 -25.00 -11.03
N ALA A 320 31.98 -25.21 -9.72
CA ALA A 320 32.45 -24.21 -8.80
C ALA A 320 33.87 -23.94 -9.24
N THR A 321 34.15 -22.72 -9.71
CA THR A 321 35.53 -22.30 -9.90
C THR A 321 36.24 -22.67 -8.61
N PRO A 322 37.24 -23.56 -8.63
CA PRO A 322 37.80 -24.12 -7.41
C PRO A 322 38.14 -22.96 -6.49
N SER A 323 37.66 -23.03 -5.25
CA SER A 323 38.19 -22.15 -4.20
C SER A 323 39.71 -22.34 -4.25
N PRO A 324 40.46 -21.25 -4.51
CA PRO A 324 41.86 -21.39 -4.83
C PRO A 324 42.60 -22.03 -3.66
N ARG A 325 43.32 -23.13 -3.92
CA ARG A 325 44.10 -23.80 -2.86
C ARG A 325 45.38 -23.01 -2.65
N ILE A 326 45.49 -22.33 -1.51
CA ILE A 326 46.75 -21.74 -1.04
C ILE A 326 47.78 -22.88 -0.93
N MET A 327 48.68 -23.02 -1.92
CA MET A 327 49.72 -24.06 -1.89
C MET A 327 50.98 -23.61 -1.13
N THR A 328 51.08 -22.32 -0.79
CA THR A 328 52.23 -21.76 -0.07
C THR A 328 51.75 -20.70 0.92
N TYR A 329 51.61 -21.06 2.20
CA TYR A 329 51.50 -20.05 3.25
C TYR A 329 52.85 -19.38 3.43
N ILE A 330 52.95 -18.11 3.03
CA ILE A 330 54.10 -17.26 3.33
C ILE A 330 53.80 -16.62 4.68
N ASN A 331 54.23 -17.26 5.78
CA ASN A 331 54.06 -16.74 7.13
C ASN A 331 55.05 -15.60 7.41
N GLU A 332 54.81 -14.46 6.77
CA GLU A 332 55.57 -13.22 6.97
C GLU A 332 54.67 -12.16 7.60
N THR A 333 55.20 -11.43 8.58
CA THR A 333 54.58 -10.23 9.15
C THR A 333 54.28 -9.21 8.04
N ASN A 334 53.09 -8.62 8.06
CA ASN A 334 52.67 -7.62 7.07
C ASN A 334 53.55 -6.37 7.15
N THR A 335 54.27 -6.04 6.07
CA THR A 335 55.20 -4.88 6.04
C THR A 335 54.58 -3.61 5.47
N TYR A 336 53.32 -3.65 5.03
CA TYR A 336 52.65 -2.50 4.44
C TYR A 336 52.10 -1.55 5.51
N PRO A 337 52.14 -0.22 5.29
CA PRO A 337 51.63 0.76 6.25
C PRO A 337 50.15 0.55 6.55
N VAL A 338 49.81 0.50 7.85
CA VAL A 338 48.43 0.32 8.33
C VAL A 338 47.50 1.34 7.67
N GLY A 339 46.33 0.87 7.25
CA GLY A 339 45.30 1.70 6.63
C GLY A 339 45.40 1.82 5.11
N GLN A 340 46.51 1.41 4.48
CA GLN A 340 46.64 1.39 3.02
C GLN A 340 45.91 0.20 2.37
N CYS A 341 45.58 0.32 1.08
CA CYS A 341 44.93 -0.75 0.32
C CYS A 341 45.80 -2.02 0.28
N THR A 342 47.11 -1.86 0.16
CA THR A 342 48.12 -2.92 0.21
C THR A 342 48.16 -3.64 1.56
N TRP A 343 48.09 -2.90 2.67
CA TRP A 343 48.02 -3.46 4.02
C TRP A 343 46.76 -4.30 4.22
N ALA A 344 45.60 -3.81 3.75
CA ALA A 344 44.35 -4.55 3.87
C ALA A 344 44.39 -5.86 3.08
N VAL A 345 44.87 -5.82 1.84
CA VAL A 345 44.96 -7.03 1.03
C VAL A 345 45.96 -8.04 1.62
N LYS A 346 47.15 -7.62 2.08
CA LYS A 346 48.09 -8.55 2.74
C LYS A 346 47.52 -9.13 4.03
N SER A 347 46.66 -8.40 4.75
CA SER A 347 45.97 -8.88 5.96
C SER A 347 44.89 -9.92 5.64
N LEU A 348 44.20 -9.80 4.50
CA LEU A 348 43.14 -10.71 4.06
C LEU A 348 43.66 -11.91 3.26
N ALA A 349 44.75 -11.71 2.52
CA ALA A 349 45.39 -12.68 1.64
C ALA A 349 46.83 -12.95 2.13
N SER A 350 46.96 -13.62 3.28
CA SER A 350 48.27 -13.84 3.93
C SER A 350 49.29 -14.56 3.03
N TRP A 351 48.82 -15.30 2.03
CA TRP A 351 49.60 -16.02 1.01
C TRP A 351 50.37 -15.11 0.04
N ILE A 352 49.97 -13.84 -0.14
CA ILE A 352 50.71 -12.93 -1.03
C ILE A 352 52.01 -12.49 -0.32
N PRO A 353 53.19 -12.46 -0.98
CA PRO A 353 54.43 -12.07 -0.33
C PRO A 353 54.46 -10.57 -0.02
N ASN A 354 55.34 -10.17 0.91
CA ASN A 354 55.67 -8.76 1.09
C ASN A 354 56.50 -8.22 -0.09
N TRP A 355 56.76 -6.90 -0.06
CA TRP A 355 57.68 -6.21 -0.98
C TRP A 355 57.24 -6.21 -2.45
N LEU A 356 55.92 -6.19 -2.71
CA LEU A 356 55.35 -5.95 -4.05
C LEU A 356 55.27 -4.46 -4.43
N GLY A 357 55.70 -3.56 -3.55
CA GLY A 357 55.64 -2.11 -3.77
C GLY A 357 54.22 -1.55 -3.76
N ASN A 358 54.01 -0.47 -4.52
CA ASN A 358 52.71 0.17 -4.67
C ASN A 358 51.71 -0.73 -5.39
N ALA A 359 50.43 -0.56 -5.08
CA ALA A 359 49.31 -1.36 -5.57
C ALA A 359 49.36 -1.59 -7.09
N GLY A 360 49.66 -0.56 -7.89
CA GLY A 360 49.66 -0.70 -9.34
C GLY A 360 50.72 -1.64 -9.91
N GLY A 361 51.80 -1.91 -9.16
CA GLY A 361 52.83 -2.88 -9.55
C GLY A 361 52.53 -4.32 -9.11
N TRP A 362 51.49 -4.57 -8.33
CA TRP A 362 51.29 -5.86 -7.66
C TRP A 362 51.15 -7.03 -8.63
N ALA A 363 50.36 -6.89 -9.70
CA ALA A 363 50.18 -7.95 -10.68
C ALA A 363 51.51 -8.34 -11.35
N THR A 364 52.31 -7.35 -11.74
CA THR A 364 53.63 -7.56 -12.37
C THR A 364 54.62 -8.20 -11.40
N ASN A 365 54.72 -7.65 -10.18
CA ASN A 365 55.68 -8.10 -9.17
C ASN A 365 55.31 -9.49 -8.60
N ALA A 366 54.03 -9.79 -8.45
CA ALA A 366 53.57 -11.12 -8.04
C ALA A 366 53.84 -12.15 -9.15
N LYS A 367 53.59 -11.80 -10.42
CA LYS A 367 53.92 -12.66 -11.56
C LYS A 367 55.43 -12.95 -11.64
N ALA A 368 56.28 -11.95 -11.40
CA ALA A 368 57.74 -12.14 -11.35
C ALA A 368 58.19 -13.09 -10.22
N LYS A 369 57.38 -13.20 -9.15
CA LYS A 369 57.59 -14.13 -8.03
C LYS A 369 56.87 -15.49 -8.22
N GLY A 370 56.35 -15.77 -9.41
CA GLY A 370 55.77 -17.06 -9.77
C GLY A 370 54.25 -17.20 -9.55
N PHE A 371 53.56 -16.15 -9.13
CA PHE A 371 52.10 -16.19 -8.98
C PHE A 371 51.40 -16.12 -10.33
N ARG A 372 50.28 -16.84 -10.48
CA ARG A 372 49.44 -16.71 -11.66
C ARG A 372 48.64 -15.42 -11.61
N THR A 373 48.55 -14.76 -12.76
CA THR A 373 47.72 -13.58 -12.94
C THR A 373 46.83 -13.76 -14.17
N GLY A 374 45.71 -13.03 -14.22
CA GLY A 374 44.80 -13.05 -15.37
C GLY A 374 43.68 -12.03 -15.26
N SER A 375 42.68 -12.16 -16.13
CA SER A 375 41.60 -11.17 -16.29
C SER A 375 40.23 -11.65 -15.78
N THR A 376 40.13 -12.85 -15.22
CA THR A 376 38.87 -13.44 -14.77
C THR A 376 38.73 -13.30 -13.26
N PRO A 377 37.71 -12.61 -12.73
CA PRO A 377 37.53 -12.51 -11.29
C PRO A 377 37.27 -13.88 -10.67
N ARG A 378 37.87 -14.13 -9.52
CA ARG A 378 37.65 -15.33 -8.69
C ARG A 378 37.59 -14.92 -7.23
N VAL A 379 36.68 -15.53 -6.48
CA VAL A 379 36.65 -15.37 -5.02
C VAL A 379 38.00 -15.79 -4.46
N GLY A 380 38.57 -14.97 -3.59
CA GLY A 380 39.89 -15.17 -3.00
C GLY A 380 41.07 -14.63 -3.82
N ALA A 381 40.84 -14.16 -5.05
CA ALA A 381 41.86 -13.47 -5.83
C ALA A 381 42.07 -12.02 -5.32
N ILE A 382 43.22 -11.46 -5.68
CA ILE A 382 43.52 -10.04 -5.45
C ILE A 382 43.23 -9.28 -6.75
N ALA A 383 42.28 -8.36 -6.72
CA ALA A 383 42.04 -7.43 -7.81
C ALA A 383 43.09 -6.30 -7.77
N VAL A 384 43.70 -6.00 -8.90
CA VAL A 384 44.73 -4.97 -9.08
C VAL A 384 44.28 -4.01 -10.17
N TRP A 385 44.16 -2.72 -9.82
CA TRP A 385 43.89 -1.62 -10.75
C TRP A 385 45.15 -0.76 -10.89
N PRO A 386 45.96 -0.93 -11.95
CA PRO A 386 47.26 -0.27 -12.07
C PRO A 386 47.20 1.25 -12.19
N ASN A 387 46.13 1.77 -12.79
CA ASN A 387 46.00 3.17 -13.15
C ASN A 387 45.09 3.96 -12.18
N ASP A 388 44.56 3.30 -11.15
CA ASP A 388 43.73 3.95 -10.13
C ASP A 388 44.61 4.75 -9.13
N GLY A 389 43.98 5.53 -8.25
CA GLY A 389 44.67 6.18 -7.12
C GLY A 389 45.77 7.17 -7.52
N GLY A 390 45.61 7.89 -8.64
CA GLY A 390 46.56 8.93 -9.07
C GLY A 390 47.92 8.41 -9.52
N GLY A 391 48.01 7.16 -9.98
CA GLY A 391 49.25 6.54 -10.48
C GLY A 391 49.95 5.61 -9.48
N TYR A 392 49.48 5.54 -8.24
CA TYR A 392 49.92 4.54 -7.26
C TYR A 392 49.23 3.18 -7.45
N GLY A 393 48.10 3.15 -8.16
CA GLY A 393 47.22 2.01 -8.33
C GLY A 393 46.38 1.70 -7.09
N HIS A 394 45.51 0.71 -7.22
CA HIS A 394 44.66 0.22 -6.14
C HIS A 394 44.58 -1.31 -6.11
N VAL A 395 44.43 -1.90 -4.92
CA VAL A 395 44.25 -3.35 -4.75
C VAL A 395 43.13 -3.67 -3.77
N ALA A 396 42.40 -4.74 -4.03
CA ALA A 396 41.32 -5.24 -3.17
C ALA A 396 41.24 -6.77 -3.18
N TYR A 397 40.62 -7.34 -2.14
CA TYR A 397 40.39 -8.79 -2.02
C TYR A 397 38.99 -9.16 -2.49
N VAL A 398 38.86 -10.05 -3.47
CA VAL A 398 37.57 -10.45 -4.05
C VAL A 398 36.81 -11.38 -3.12
N THR A 399 35.62 -10.98 -2.67
CA THR A 399 34.77 -11.80 -1.78
C THR A 399 33.69 -12.55 -2.51
N ASP A 400 33.12 -11.97 -3.59
CA ASP A 400 32.01 -12.56 -4.33
C ASP A 400 32.12 -12.24 -5.83
N VAL A 401 31.71 -13.17 -6.68
CA VAL A 401 31.73 -13.02 -8.14
C VAL A 401 30.40 -13.49 -8.72
N ALA A 402 29.69 -12.58 -9.39
CA ALA A 402 28.49 -12.91 -10.16
C ALA A 402 28.79 -13.01 -11.66
N SER A 403 29.68 -12.14 -12.18
CA SER A 403 30.16 -12.16 -13.56
C SER A 403 31.50 -11.41 -13.68
N SER A 404 32.11 -11.39 -14.87
CA SER A 404 33.32 -10.59 -15.14
C SER A 404 33.15 -9.09 -14.90
N THR A 405 31.91 -8.60 -14.97
CA THR A 405 31.53 -7.18 -14.78
C THR A 405 30.74 -6.96 -13.49
N ARG A 406 30.72 -7.93 -12.57
CA ARG A 406 29.96 -7.82 -11.32
C ARG A 406 30.59 -8.62 -10.18
N ILE A 407 31.32 -7.93 -9.31
CA ILE A 407 32.02 -8.50 -8.16
C ILE A 407 31.72 -7.74 -6.87
N GLN A 408 32.04 -8.34 -5.72
CA GLN A 408 32.23 -7.63 -4.44
C GLN A 408 33.66 -7.80 -3.94
N VAL A 409 34.17 -6.80 -3.21
CA VAL A 409 35.52 -6.80 -2.65
C VAL A 409 35.55 -6.29 -1.21
N LYS A 410 36.60 -6.68 -0.47
CA LYS A 410 37.05 -6.01 0.75
C LYS A 410 38.35 -5.26 0.48
N GLU A 411 38.45 -4.05 0.99
CA GLU A 411 39.58 -3.15 0.73
C GLU A 411 39.77 -2.14 1.88
N SER A 412 40.78 -1.28 1.77
CA SER A 412 41.05 -0.15 2.67
C SER A 412 41.61 1.02 1.87
N ASN A 413 41.62 2.20 2.47
CA ASN A 413 41.95 3.48 1.86
C ASN A 413 41.04 3.83 0.67
N TYR A 414 39.79 3.39 0.72
CA TYR A 414 38.78 3.76 -0.28
C TYR A 414 38.04 5.03 0.19
N ALA A 415 38.06 6.08 -0.64
CA ALA A 415 37.49 7.39 -0.32
C ALA A 415 37.94 7.95 1.05
N GLY A 416 39.19 7.69 1.44
CA GLY A 416 39.77 8.13 2.71
C GLY A 416 39.48 7.22 3.92
N ASN A 417 38.71 6.15 3.76
CA ASN A 417 38.42 5.20 4.85
C ASN A 417 39.54 4.16 5.00
N GLN A 418 40.25 4.20 6.13
CA GLN A 418 41.45 3.39 6.37
C GLN A 418 41.21 2.07 7.12
N TYR A 419 39.96 1.64 7.29
CA TYR A 419 39.61 0.34 7.87
C TYR A 419 39.22 -0.66 6.77
N ILE A 420 39.32 -1.96 7.08
CA ILE A 420 38.97 -3.03 6.14
C ILE A 420 37.47 -3.22 6.12
N ALA A 421 36.82 -2.94 4.99
CA ALA A 421 35.40 -3.18 4.80
C ALA A 421 35.05 -3.43 3.33
N ASN A 422 33.80 -3.77 3.08
CA ASN A 422 33.21 -3.73 1.75
C ASN A 422 32.58 -2.34 1.54
N PHE A 423 33.25 -1.50 0.75
CA PHE A 423 32.79 -0.13 0.49
C PHE A 423 31.94 0.02 -0.77
N ARG A 424 31.95 -0.98 -1.66
CA ARG A 424 31.38 -0.85 -3.01
C ARG A 424 30.12 -1.70 -3.23
N GLY A 425 29.87 -2.71 -2.39
CA GLY A 425 28.83 -3.70 -2.68
C GLY A 425 29.10 -4.42 -4.01
N TRP A 426 28.06 -4.68 -4.78
CA TRP A 426 28.20 -5.18 -6.16
C TRP A 426 28.57 -4.05 -7.12
N PHE A 427 29.70 -4.17 -7.80
CA PHE A 427 30.14 -3.16 -8.77
C PHE A 427 30.82 -3.79 -10.00
N ASN A 428 30.97 -2.99 -11.06
CA ASN A 428 31.70 -3.35 -12.27
C ASN A 428 33.19 -2.96 -12.14
N PRO A 429 34.12 -3.93 -12.08
CA PRO A 429 35.54 -3.64 -11.88
C PRO A 429 36.24 -3.11 -13.14
N LEU A 430 35.57 -3.10 -14.29
CA LEU A 430 36.10 -2.64 -15.58
C LEU A 430 35.72 -1.21 -15.94
N GLU A 431 34.94 -0.53 -15.10
CA GLU A 431 34.56 0.88 -15.34
C GLU A 431 35.80 1.75 -15.51
N SER A 432 35.75 2.68 -16.47
CA SER A 432 36.85 3.60 -16.76
C SER A 432 37.23 4.46 -15.55
N PHE A 433 36.28 4.70 -14.65
CA PHE A 433 36.47 5.37 -13.37
C PHE A 433 37.58 4.73 -12.51
N TRP A 434 37.79 3.40 -12.60
CA TRP A 434 38.83 2.66 -11.87
C TRP A 434 40.14 2.51 -12.68
N GLY A 435 40.33 3.32 -13.72
CA GLY A 435 41.48 3.20 -14.62
C GLY A 435 41.31 2.18 -15.74
N GLY A 436 40.08 1.66 -15.95
CA GLY A 436 39.65 0.91 -17.14
C GLY A 436 40.31 -0.46 -17.36
N SER A 437 41.14 -0.92 -16.44
CA SER A 437 41.82 -2.21 -16.52
C SER A 437 42.01 -2.81 -15.13
N VAL A 438 41.67 -4.09 -15.00
CA VAL A 438 41.85 -4.85 -13.76
C VAL A 438 42.58 -6.15 -14.09
N THR A 439 43.54 -6.49 -13.26
CA THR A 439 44.24 -7.79 -13.30
C THR A 439 44.04 -8.48 -11.96
N TYR A 440 43.81 -9.79 -11.99
CA TYR A 440 43.64 -10.61 -10.80
C TYR A 440 44.90 -11.43 -10.54
N ILE A 441 45.36 -11.47 -9.29
CA ILE A 441 46.39 -12.39 -8.80
C ILE A 441 45.67 -13.55 -8.13
N TYR A 442 45.97 -14.78 -8.56
CA TYR A 442 45.34 -15.98 -8.05
C TYR A 442 46.23 -16.66 -7.00
N PRO A 443 45.63 -17.32 -5.99
CA PRO A 443 46.39 -18.15 -5.07
C PRO A 443 46.90 -19.46 -5.71
N ASP A 444 46.38 -19.87 -6.89
CA ASP A 444 46.74 -21.10 -7.63
C ASP A 444 46.56 -21.05 -9.16
#